data_AF-A0A7J6BMY5-F1
#
_entry.id   AF-A0A7J6BMY5-F1
#
_cell.length_a   1.000
_cell.length_b   1.000
_cell.length_c   1.000
_cell.angle_alpha   90.00
_cell.angle_beta   90.00
_cell.angle_gamma   90.00
#
_symmetry.space_group_name_H-M   'P 1'
#
loop_
_entity.id
_entity.type
_entity.pdbx_description
1 polymer ?
#
loop_
_entity_poly.entity_id
_entity_poly.type
_entity_poly.pdbx_seq_one_letter_code
_entity_poly.pdbx_strand_id
1 'polypeptide(L)'
;MLSKPRKWCLRDEPFKSSWLCVKMPLSNNEKSARHRAKVNADPVARARYLARRRESYQRRKREGKTKHPPVAELSKARQEELRQKWRHYQRSRRSKIRNLPLQCSSQVEMNSQWLQDFAPYSPSSEVDSSSATLESPVDSYSWIKQEPETVVIKWDNINTLPAATETEQDNTPSSATATSTVRPPIMEDLPSSVMLTITKLHCLVERKQEKIEALEKQSRQLWSSCIRLKVPEGLAEGGAML
;
A
#
# COMPACT_ATOMS: atom_id res chain seq x y z
N MET A 1 21.34 77.70 30.46
CA MET A 1 20.63 76.48 30.86
C MET A 1 20.49 75.58 29.64
N LEU A 2 21.36 74.57 29.47
CA LEU A 2 21.30 73.62 28.36
C LEU A 2 20.75 72.28 28.88
N SER A 3 19.59 71.88 28.37
CA SER A 3 18.94 70.60 28.67
C SER A 3 19.59 69.50 27.81
N LYS A 4 20.15 68.48 28.46
CA LYS A 4 20.76 67.32 27.78
C LYS A 4 19.67 66.33 27.33
N PRO A 5 19.75 65.76 26.12
CA PRO A 5 18.82 64.72 25.69
C PRO A 5 19.15 63.38 26.35
N ARG A 6 18.12 62.70 26.87
CA ARG A 6 18.23 61.35 27.42
C ARG A 6 18.41 60.35 26.29
N LYS A 7 19.55 59.66 26.26
CA LYS A 7 19.79 58.49 25.39
C LYS A 7 18.92 57.33 25.86
N TRP A 8 17.94 56.95 25.05
CA TRP A 8 17.24 55.67 25.20
C TRP A 8 18.13 54.58 24.61
N CYS A 9 18.68 53.72 25.47
CA CYS A 9 19.32 52.49 25.01
C CYS A 9 18.21 51.46 24.79
N LEU A 10 17.88 51.17 23.53
CA LEU A 10 17.17 49.94 23.18
C LEU A 10 18.08 48.77 23.57
N ARG A 11 17.71 48.04 24.63
CA ARG A 11 18.24 46.69 24.85
C ARG A 11 17.46 45.76 23.94
N ASP A 12 18.12 45.25 22.91
CA ASP A 12 17.69 44.08 22.16
C ASP A 12 17.84 42.85 23.07
N GLU A 13 16.84 42.58 23.89
CA GLU A 13 16.66 41.26 24.50
C GLU A 13 16.17 40.31 23.40
N PRO A 14 16.91 39.22 23.08
CA PRO A 14 16.45 38.24 22.12
C PRO A 14 15.14 37.66 22.64
N PHE A 15 14.08 37.87 21.87
CA PHE A 15 12.74 37.32 22.08
C PHE A 15 12.88 35.80 22.24
N LYS A 16 12.99 35.33 23.49
CA LYS A 16 12.90 33.92 23.85
C LYS A 16 11.47 33.52 23.57
N SER A 17 11.18 33.22 22.31
CA SER A 17 9.97 32.57 21.88
C SER A 17 9.99 31.18 22.52
N SER A 18 9.55 31.13 23.77
CA SER A 18 9.19 29.90 24.45
C SER A 18 7.94 29.40 23.72
N TRP A 19 8.17 28.78 22.57
CA TRP A 19 7.26 27.80 21.99
C TRP A 19 7.27 26.64 22.97
N LEU A 20 6.59 26.83 24.11
CA LEU A 20 6.04 25.75 24.88
C LEU A 20 5.12 25.04 23.90
N CYS A 21 5.70 24.06 23.18
CA CYS A 21 4.96 23.12 22.37
C CYS A 21 3.98 22.46 23.33
N VAL A 22 2.76 22.98 23.35
CA VAL A 22 1.65 22.44 24.11
C VAL A 22 1.43 21.06 23.52
N LYS A 23 2.11 20.04 24.08
CA LYS A 23 1.89 18.65 23.75
C LYS A 23 0.48 18.34 24.21
N MET A 24 -0.45 18.49 23.30
CA MET A 24 -1.82 18.05 23.50
C MET A 24 -1.78 16.60 23.99
N PRO A 25 -2.49 16.29 25.10
CA PRO A 25 -2.47 14.95 25.65
C PRO A 25 -2.97 13.96 24.59
N LEU A 26 -2.06 13.08 24.15
CA LEU A 26 -2.38 12.08 23.14
C LEU A 26 -3.50 11.18 23.64
N SER A 27 -4.47 10.89 22.75
CA SER A 27 -5.53 9.93 23.04
C SER A 27 -4.94 8.54 23.32
N ASN A 28 -5.67 7.70 24.06
CA ASN A 28 -5.20 6.33 24.36
C ASN A 28 -4.97 5.50 23.10
N ASN A 29 -5.75 5.74 22.04
CA ASN A 29 -5.56 5.12 20.73
C ASN A 29 -4.25 5.58 20.08
N GLU A 30 -3.96 6.88 20.13
CA GLU A 30 -2.73 7.45 19.57
C GLU A 30 -1.48 6.97 20.32
N LYS A 31 -1.52 6.94 21.66
CA LYS A 31 -0.45 6.35 22.48
C LYS A 31 -0.21 4.89 22.11
N SER A 32 -1.27 4.11 21.93
CA SER A 32 -1.19 2.71 21.52
C SER A 32 -0.63 2.55 20.11
N ALA A 33 -1.02 3.42 19.17
CA ALA A 33 -0.53 3.42 17.80
C ALA A 33 0.98 3.73 17.75
N ARG A 34 1.43 4.78 18.45
CA ARG A 34 2.86 5.12 18.57
C ARG A 34 3.68 4.02 19.21
N HIS A 35 3.17 3.40 20.28
CA HIS A 35 3.85 2.26 20.89
C HIS A 35 4.00 1.09 19.89
N ARG A 36 2.94 0.75 19.14
CA ARG A 36 3.01 -0.28 18.10
C ARG A 36 4.00 0.09 16.99
N ALA A 37 4.00 1.34 16.54
CA ALA A 37 4.95 1.84 15.55
C ALA A 37 6.40 1.70 16.04
N LYS A 38 6.67 2.12 17.28
CA LYS A 38 7.98 2.00 17.92
C LYS A 38 8.43 0.52 18.04
N VAL A 39 7.53 -0.38 18.46
CA VAL A 39 7.83 -1.81 18.56
C VAL A 39 8.03 -2.45 17.18
N ASN A 40 7.31 -2.01 16.15
CA ASN A 40 7.42 -2.56 14.81
C ASN A 40 8.65 -2.05 14.03
N ALA A 41 9.20 -0.91 14.40
CA ALA A 41 10.39 -0.34 13.74
C ALA A 41 11.65 -1.18 13.97
N ASP A 42 11.78 -1.85 15.12
CA ASP A 42 12.91 -2.73 15.44
C ASP A 42 12.46 -4.21 15.46
N PRO A 43 12.97 -5.05 14.54
CA PRO A 43 12.58 -6.46 14.47
C PRO A 43 12.98 -7.26 15.72
N VAL A 44 14.08 -6.91 16.38
CA VAL A 44 14.56 -7.61 17.60
C VAL A 44 13.69 -7.23 18.79
N ALA A 45 13.39 -5.94 18.96
CA ALA A 45 12.45 -5.49 19.98
C ALA A 45 11.06 -6.10 19.78
N ARG A 46 10.59 -6.19 18.52
CA ARG A 46 9.32 -6.86 18.17
C ARG A 46 9.33 -8.33 18.56
N ALA A 47 10.39 -9.06 18.24
CA ALA A 47 10.53 -10.47 18.59
C ALA A 47 10.50 -10.68 20.11
N ARG A 48 11.25 -9.87 20.87
CA ARG A 48 11.24 -9.91 22.35
C ARG A 48 9.87 -9.58 22.93
N TYR A 49 9.19 -8.56 22.40
CA TYR A 49 7.83 -8.20 22.83
C TYR A 49 6.84 -9.34 22.59
N LEU A 50 6.87 -9.96 21.40
CA LEU A 50 6.02 -11.10 21.07
C LEU A 50 6.34 -12.33 21.94
N ALA A 51 7.61 -12.59 22.24
CA ALA A 51 8.03 -13.66 23.15
C ALA A 51 7.45 -13.47 24.56
N ARG A 52 7.60 -12.27 25.16
CA ARG A 52 7.00 -11.96 26.47
C ARG A 52 5.47 -12.08 26.47
N ARG A 53 4.82 -11.64 25.38
CA ARG A 53 3.36 -11.81 25.17
C ARG A 53 2.95 -13.27 25.18
N ARG A 54 3.69 -14.15 24.47
CA ARG A 54 3.45 -15.60 24.43
C ARG A 54 3.65 -16.22 25.80
N GLU A 55 4.74 -15.88 26.49
CA GLU A 55 5.04 -16.40 27.83
C GLU A 55 3.96 -16.00 28.85
N SER A 56 3.56 -14.74 28.87
CA SER A 56 2.46 -14.24 29.72
C SER A 56 1.13 -14.93 29.43
N TYR A 57 0.85 -15.22 28.15
CA TYR A 57 -0.32 -15.99 27.77
C TYR A 57 -0.25 -17.43 28.30
N GLN A 58 0.88 -18.12 28.11
CA GLN A 58 1.06 -19.49 28.63
C GLN A 58 0.98 -19.54 30.15
N ARG A 59 1.51 -18.52 30.85
CA ARG A 59 1.39 -18.41 32.31
C ARG A 59 -0.07 -18.29 32.74
N ARG A 60 -0.84 -17.38 32.16
CA ARG A 60 -2.29 -17.26 32.45
C ARG A 60 -3.10 -18.49 32.06
N LYS A 61 -2.70 -19.19 30.99
CA LYS A 61 -3.29 -20.45 30.58
C LYS A 61 -3.07 -21.53 31.65
N ARG A 62 -1.84 -21.67 32.16
CA ARG A 62 -1.52 -22.59 33.29
C ARG A 62 -2.28 -22.24 34.56
N GLU A 63 -2.44 -20.95 34.85
CA GLU A 63 -3.19 -20.46 36.01
C GLU A 63 -4.72 -20.55 35.84
N GLY A 64 -5.24 -21.03 34.72
CA GLY A 64 -6.68 -21.09 34.45
C GLY A 64 -7.36 -19.71 34.32
N LYS A 65 -6.61 -18.61 34.27
CA LYS A 65 -7.12 -17.23 34.19
C LYS A 65 -7.54 -16.83 32.77
N THR A 66 -7.69 -17.79 31.86
CA THR A 66 -8.24 -17.54 30.52
C THR A 66 -9.75 -17.35 30.64
N LYS A 67 -10.23 -16.15 30.31
CA LYS A 67 -11.67 -15.76 30.38
C LYS A 67 -12.61 -16.67 29.61
N HIS A 68 -12.08 -17.46 28.67
CA HIS A 68 -12.85 -18.36 27.84
C HIS A 68 -12.20 -19.75 27.93
N PRO A 69 -12.99 -20.79 28.26
CA PRO A 69 -12.51 -22.16 28.20
C PRO A 69 -12.12 -22.49 26.74
N PRO A 70 -11.18 -23.43 26.54
CA PRO A 70 -10.88 -23.99 25.24
C PRO A 70 -12.17 -24.39 24.50
N VAL A 71 -12.24 -24.09 23.21
CA VAL A 71 -13.45 -24.40 22.40
C VAL A 71 -13.77 -25.90 22.42
N ALA A 72 -12.74 -26.75 22.52
CA ALA A 72 -12.88 -28.20 22.61
C ALA A 72 -13.62 -28.67 23.88
N GLU A 73 -13.58 -27.89 24.96
CA GLU A 73 -14.27 -28.19 26.23
C GLU A 73 -15.72 -27.69 26.23
N LEU A 74 -16.13 -26.91 25.23
CA LEU A 74 -17.51 -26.45 25.08
C LEU A 74 -18.38 -27.53 24.44
N SER A 75 -19.65 -27.60 24.88
CA SER A 75 -20.66 -28.45 24.24
C SER A 75 -20.84 -28.06 22.75
N LYS A 76 -21.18 -29.04 21.90
CA LYS A 76 -21.38 -28.82 20.45
C LYS A 76 -22.37 -27.68 20.17
N ALA A 77 -23.45 -27.59 20.94
CA ALA A 77 -24.44 -26.52 20.82
C ALA A 77 -23.83 -25.13 21.07
N ARG A 78 -23.04 -24.99 22.14
CA ARG A 78 -22.38 -23.72 22.49
C ARG A 78 -21.28 -23.34 21.50
N GLN A 79 -20.58 -24.35 20.94
CA GLN A 79 -19.64 -24.11 19.85
C GLN A 79 -20.35 -23.55 18.61
N GLU A 80 -21.50 -24.11 18.20
CA GLU A 80 -22.25 -23.62 17.04
C GLU A 80 -22.82 -22.22 17.30
N GLU A 81 -23.31 -21.93 18.50
CA GLU A 81 -23.76 -20.60 18.90
C GLU A 81 -22.64 -19.54 18.73
N LEU A 82 -21.42 -19.84 19.19
CA LEU A 82 -20.27 -18.96 19.01
C LEU A 82 -19.92 -18.78 17.53
N ARG A 83 -20.00 -19.85 16.72
CA ARG A 83 -19.79 -19.77 15.26
C ARG A 83 -20.84 -18.88 14.62
N GLN A 84 -22.12 -19.03 14.97
CA GLN A 84 -23.21 -18.20 14.46
C GLN A 84 -23.02 -16.73 14.84
N LYS A 85 -22.68 -16.45 16.11
CA LYS A 85 -22.36 -15.09 16.58
C LYS A 85 -21.20 -14.47 15.80
N TRP A 86 -20.15 -15.26 15.53
CA TRP A 86 -19.03 -14.80 14.71
C TRP A 86 -19.44 -14.53 13.26
N ARG A 87 -20.23 -15.42 12.63
CA ARG A 87 -20.78 -15.21 11.28
C ARG A 87 -21.63 -13.93 11.22
N HIS A 88 -22.46 -13.69 12.23
CA HIS A 88 -23.29 -12.50 12.32
C HIS A 88 -22.44 -11.22 12.48
N TYR A 89 -21.45 -11.25 13.38
CA TYR A 89 -20.49 -10.15 13.55
C TYR A 89 -19.74 -9.84 12.24
N GLN A 90 -19.27 -10.86 11.52
CA GLN A 90 -18.59 -10.67 10.23
C GLN A 90 -19.51 -10.06 9.18
N ARG A 91 -20.76 -10.54 9.06
CA ARG A 91 -21.76 -9.97 8.15
C ARG A 91 -22.03 -8.50 8.49
N SER A 92 -22.31 -8.20 9.76
CA SER A 92 -22.51 -6.83 10.24
C SER A 92 -21.30 -5.93 9.96
N ARG A 93 -20.08 -6.40 10.21
CA ARG A 93 -18.85 -5.67 9.92
C ARG A 93 -18.69 -5.37 8.42
N ARG A 94 -18.96 -6.36 7.55
CA ARG A 94 -18.92 -6.17 6.09
C ARG A 94 -19.96 -5.15 5.64
N SER A 95 -21.19 -5.24 6.12
CA SER A 95 -22.25 -4.27 5.84
C SER A 95 -21.85 -2.87 6.31
N LYS A 96 -21.27 -2.73 7.51
CA LYS A 96 -20.80 -1.45 8.03
C LYS A 96 -19.67 -0.84 7.19
N ILE A 97 -18.78 -1.66 6.64
CA ILE A 97 -17.72 -1.20 5.73
C ILE A 97 -18.31 -0.78 4.39
N ARG A 98 -19.27 -1.54 3.84
CA ARG A 98 -19.93 -1.22 2.56
C ARG A 98 -20.76 0.06 2.64
N ASN A 99 -21.44 0.26 3.76
CA ASN A 99 -22.28 1.43 4.02
C ASN A 99 -21.51 2.58 4.68
N LEU A 100 -20.19 2.45 4.85
CA LEU A 100 -19.38 3.56 5.31
C LEU A 100 -19.36 4.58 4.17
N PRO A 101 -19.92 5.79 4.36
CA PRO A 101 -19.88 6.79 3.31
C PRO A 101 -18.42 6.99 2.92
N LEU A 102 -18.13 7.04 1.62
CA LEU A 102 -16.79 7.32 1.06
C LEU A 102 -16.35 8.78 1.35
N GLN A 103 -16.64 9.29 2.54
CA GLN A 103 -16.24 10.60 3.09
C GLN A 103 -14.73 10.65 3.44
N CYS A 104 -13.91 9.89 2.72
CA CYS A 104 -12.44 9.98 2.73
C CYS A 104 -11.89 10.22 1.31
N SER A 105 -12.72 10.66 0.38
CA SER A 105 -12.24 11.57 -0.65
C SER A 105 -12.24 12.95 -0.01
N SER A 106 -11.06 13.41 0.44
CA SER A 106 -10.84 14.85 0.51
C SER A 106 -11.34 15.42 -0.81
N GLN A 107 -12.23 16.39 -0.75
CA GLN A 107 -12.61 17.22 -1.88
C GLN A 107 -11.33 17.90 -2.38
N VAL A 108 -10.55 17.19 -3.19
CA VAL A 108 -9.81 17.85 -4.26
C VAL A 108 -10.93 18.24 -5.18
N GLU A 109 -11.34 19.49 -5.02
CA GLU A 109 -12.16 20.24 -5.95
C GLU A 109 -11.50 20.08 -7.32
N MET A 110 -11.90 19.03 -8.03
CA MET A 110 -11.53 18.82 -9.41
C MET A 110 -12.26 19.92 -10.16
N ASN A 111 -11.50 20.98 -10.40
CA ASN A 111 -11.87 22.12 -11.20
C ASN A 111 -12.55 21.64 -12.49
N SER A 112 -13.87 21.82 -12.56
CA SER A 112 -14.74 21.38 -13.66
C SER A 112 -14.42 22.01 -15.02
N GLN A 113 -13.46 22.96 -15.07
CA GLN A 113 -13.03 23.61 -16.31
C GLN A 113 -12.44 22.61 -17.33
N TRP A 114 -11.85 21.50 -16.89
CA TRP A 114 -11.23 20.52 -17.79
C TRP A 114 -12.20 19.55 -18.46
N LEU A 115 -13.49 19.58 -18.10
CA LEU A 115 -14.51 18.70 -18.70
C LEU A 115 -15.38 19.40 -19.76
N GLN A 116 -15.15 20.67 -20.04
CA GLN A 116 -16.04 21.48 -20.89
C GLN A 116 -15.71 21.45 -22.39
N ASP A 117 -14.53 20.97 -22.78
CA ASP A 117 -14.05 21.08 -24.18
C ASP A 117 -14.28 19.82 -25.04
N PHE A 118 -14.94 18.77 -24.52
CA PHE A 118 -15.20 17.55 -25.29
C PHE A 118 -16.62 17.00 -25.07
N ALA A 119 -17.62 17.64 -25.68
CA ALA A 119 -18.70 16.98 -26.46
C ALA A 119 -19.87 17.94 -26.73
N PRO A 120 -20.24 18.19 -28.00
CA PRO A 120 -21.55 18.70 -28.35
C PRO A 120 -22.49 17.51 -28.55
N TYR A 121 -23.32 17.15 -27.57
CA TYR A 121 -24.65 16.57 -27.79
C TYR A 121 -25.33 16.38 -26.42
N SER A 122 -26.29 17.26 -26.11
CA SER A 122 -27.25 17.08 -25.02
C SER A 122 -28.23 15.95 -25.34
N PRO A 123 -28.45 15.00 -24.41
CA PRO A 123 -29.72 14.29 -24.32
C PRO A 123 -30.58 14.99 -23.26
N SER A 124 -31.58 15.72 -23.73
CA SER A 124 -32.70 16.20 -22.93
C SER A 124 -33.62 15.04 -22.49
N SER A 125 -34.48 15.37 -21.53
CA SER A 125 -35.75 14.76 -21.12
C SER A 125 -35.73 13.47 -20.27
N GLU A 126 -35.95 13.71 -18.97
CA GLU A 126 -37.17 13.30 -18.24
C GLU A 126 -37.67 11.86 -18.43
N VAL A 127 -37.45 11.02 -17.40
CA VAL A 127 -38.45 10.04 -16.97
C VAL A 127 -38.52 10.00 -15.44
N ASP A 128 -39.62 10.51 -14.92
CA ASP A 128 -40.17 10.19 -13.60
C ASP A 128 -40.83 8.81 -13.67
N SER A 129 -40.58 7.94 -12.69
CA SER A 129 -41.50 6.87 -12.30
C SER A 129 -41.00 6.09 -11.08
N SER A 130 -41.75 6.23 -9.99
CA SER A 130 -41.71 5.38 -8.79
C SER A 130 -42.39 4.03 -9.04
N SER A 131 -41.88 2.94 -8.45
CA SER A 131 -42.69 1.94 -7.71
C SER A 131 -41.87 0.76 -7.19
N ALA A 132 -42.21 0.36 -5.96
CA ALA A 132 -41.65 -0.76 -5.24
C ALA A 132 -42.17 -2.12 -5.74
N THR A 133 -41.31 -3.14 -5.75
CA THR A 133 -41.75 -4.53 -5.52
C THR A 133 -40.62 -5.30 -4.84
N LEU A 134 -40.95 -5.88 -3.68
CA LEU A 134 -40.23 -6.94 -2.98
C LEU A 134 -40.03 -8.13 -3.92
N GLU A 135 -38.80 -8.60 -4.11
CA GLU A 135 -38.52 -10.01 -4.38
C GLU A 135 -37.06 -10.35 -4.01
N SER A 136 -36.88 -11.59 -3.59
CA SER A 136 -35.76 -12.10 -2.78
C SER A 136 -34.38 -12.17 -3.50
N PRO A 137 -33.26 -12.29 -2.76
CA PRO A 137 -31.93 -12.38 -3.36
C PRO A 137 -31.68 -13.77 -3.96
N VAL A 138 -31.72 -13.88 -5.29
CA VAL A 138 -31.15 -15.03 -5.98
C VAL A 138 -29.63 -14.89 -5.96
N ASP A 139 -29.02 -15.82 -5.23
CA ASP A 139 -27.59 -15.99 -5.00
C ASP A 139 -26.86 -16.24 -6.33
N SER A 140 -26.41 -15.16 -6.98
CA SER A 140 -25.61 -15.22 -8.20
C SER A 140 -24.16 -15.59 -7.86
N TYR A 141 -23.93 -16.89 -7.68
CA TYR A 141 -22.61 -17.51 -7.78
C TYR A 141 -22.15 -17.51 -9.26
N SER A 142 -21.80 -16.34 -9.78
CA SER A 142 -21.10 -16.18 -11.07
C SER A 142 -19.72 -15.59 -10.83
N TRP A 143 -18.85 -16.38 -10.20
CA TRP A 143 -17.41 -16.09 -10.11
C TRP A 143 -16.59 -17.21 -10.77
N ILE A 144 -17.25 -18.04 -11.59
CA ILE A 144 -16.61 -19.04 -12.42
C ILE A 144 -15.94 -18.31 -13.58
N LYS A 145 -14.60 -18.31 -13.51
CA LYS A 145 -13.67 -18.42 -14.65
C LYS A 145 -14.03 -17.57 -15.87
N GLN A 146 -13.74 -16.28 -15.80
CA GLN A 146 -13.40 -15.56 -17.01
C GLN A 146 -11.88 -15.62 -17.15
N GLU A 147 -11.42 -16.54 -18.01
CA GLU A 147 -10.05 -16.46 -18.55
C GLU A 147 -9.91 -15.08 -19.21
N PRO A 148 -8.91 -14.26 -18.85
CA PRO A 148 -8.66 -13.05 -19.60
C PRO A 148 -8.23 -13.46 -21.01
N GLU A 149 -9.10 -13.23 -21.99
CA GLU A 149 -8.72 -13.23 -23.40
C GLU A 149 -7.46 -12.39 -23.53
N THR A 150 -6.40 -12.99 -24.07
CA THR A 150 -5.12 -12.33 -24.27
C THR A 150 -5.30 -11.27 -25.34
N VAL A 151 -5.73 -10.08 -24.93
CA VAL A 151 -5.54 -8.88 -25.74
C VAL A 151 -4.03 -8.69 -25.80
N VAL A 152 -3.43 -9.16 -26.90
CA VAL A 152 -2.05 -8.84 -27.27
C VAL A 152 -2.03 -7.33 -27.45
N ILE A 153 -1.69 -6.62 -26.38
CA ILE A 153 -1.37 -5.20 -26.44
C ILE A 153 -0.08 -5.14 -27.25
N LYS A 154 -0.25 -4.88 -28.55
CA LYS A 154 0.82 -4.59 -29.49
C LYS A 154 1.43 -3.26 -29.05
N TRP A 155 2.47 -3.34 -28.23
CA TRP A 155 3.32 -2.20 -27.95
C TRP A 155 4.06 -1.86 -29.24
N ASP A 156 3.48 -0.98 -30.05
CA ASP A 156 4.20 -0.39 -31.16
C ASP A 156 5.40 0.38 -30.56
N ASN A 157 6.58 -0.17 -30.85
CA ASN A 157 7.87 0.29 -30.39
C ASN A 157 8.21 1.59 -31.15
N ILE A 158 8.08 2.73 -30.48
CA ILE A 158 8.32 4.08 -31.04
C ILE A 158 9.81 4.31 -31.34
N ASN A 159 10.70 3.33 -31.13
CA ASN A 159 12.14 3.45 -31.41
C ASN A 159 12.57 2.76 -32.71
N THR A 160 11.82 2.94 -33.80
CA THR A 160 12.30 2.58 -35.14
C THR A 160 11.98 3.69 -36.14
N LEU A 161 12.80 4.75 -36.13
CA LEU A 161 13.18 5.40 -37.39
C LEU A 161 14.32 4.54 -37.96
N PRO A 162 14.20 4.03 -39.20
CA PRO A 162 14.86 4.77 -40.27
C PRO A 162 14.22 4.62 -41.66
N ALA A 163 14.73 5.48 -42.55
CA ALA A 163 14.84 5.35 -44.00
C ALA A 163 13.78 6.07 -44.87
N ALA A 164 14.27 7.22 -45.37
CA ALA A 164 14.24 7.62 -46.78
C ALA A 164 12.93 8.16 -47.38
N THR A 165 12.87 9.49 -47.48
CA THR A 165 12.93 10.12 -48.82
C THR A 165 13.85 11.34 -48.77
N GLU A 166 14.87 11.26 -49.60
CA GLU A 166 15.86 12.27 -49.92
C GLU A 166 15.21 13.43 -50.69
N THR A 167 15.62 14.66 -50.40
CA THR A 167 16.04 15.66 -51.40
C THR A 167 16.83 16.76 -50.70
N GLU A 168 18.10 16.91 -51.11
CA GLU A 168 18.88 18.16 -51.30
C GLU A 168 18.68 19.33 -50.29
N GLN A 169 19.67 19.92 -49.63
CA GLN A 169 20.90 20.49 -50.20
C GLN A 169 21.75 21.17 -49.09
N ASP A 170 22.98 20.69 -48.95
CA ASP A 170 24.26 21.43 -48.83
C ASP A 170 24.71 22.25 -47.58
N ASN A 171 26.00 22.02 -47.27
CA ASN A 171 26.98 22.80 -46.49
C ASN A 171 26.95 22.81 -44.94
N THR A 172 27.88 22.05 -44.33
CA THR A 172 29.09 22.53 -43.59
C THR A 172 29.62 21.43 -42.65
N PRO A 173 30.92 21.07 -42.63
CA PRO A 173 31.43 19.98 -41.78
C PRO A 173 31.93 20.51 -40.44
N SER A 174 31.55 19.86 -39.33
CA SER A 174 32.35 19.88 -38.10
C SER A 174 32.16 18.61 -37.29
N SER A 175 33.28 17.92 -37.14
CA SER A 175 33.52 16.78 -36.27
C SER A 175 33.34 17.17 -34.81
N ALA A 176 32.51 16.44 -34.06
CA ALA A 176 32.60 16.38 -32.60
C ALA A 176 32.03 15.05 -32.10
N THR A 177 32.96 14.17 -31.74
CA THR A 177 32.92 13.09 -30.75
C THR A 177 31.57 12.85 -30.05
N ALA A 178 30.99 11.69 -30.32
CA ALA A 178 29.96 11.08 -29.50
C ALA A 178 30.46 10.94 -28.05
N THR A 179 29.88 11.71 -27.14
CA THR A 179 29.81 11.34 -25.73
C THR A 179 28.38 10.96 -25.45
N SER A 180 28.12 9.65 -25.41
CA SER A 180 26.87 9.08 -24.93
C SER A 180 26.77 9.33 -23.42
N THR A 181 26.43 10.57 -23.06
CA THR A 181 25.93 10.88 -21.73
C THR A 181 24.47 10.48 -21.76
N VAL A 182 24.15 9.42 -21.01
CA VAL A 182 22.78 9.10 -20.57
C VAL A 182 22.25 10.34 -19.85
N ARG A 183 21.65 11.27 -20.61
CA ARG A 183 21.00 12.45 -20.06
C ARG A 183 19.70 11.93 -19.42
N PRO A 184 19.52 12.03 -18.09
CA PRO A 184 18.22 11.73 -17.49
C PRO A 184 17.17 12.60 -18.18
N PRO A 185 15.91 12.12 -18.31
CA PRO A 185 14.85 12.94 -18.88
C PRO A 185 14.84 14.26 -18.13
N ILE A 186 14.78 15.36 -18.87
CA ILE A 186 14.81 16.72 -18.35
C ILE A 186 13.62 16.86 -17.38
N MET A 187 13.85 16.60 -16.10
CA MET A 187 12.82 16.64 -15.05
C MET A 187 12.66 18.06 -14.47
N GLU A 188 13.40 19.03 -15.00
CA GLU A 188 13.54 20.37 -14.42
C GLU A 188 12.32 21.28 -14.68
N ASP A 189 11.47 20.94 -15.65
CA ASP A 189 10.27 21.74 -16.02
C ASP A 189 8.95 21.19 -15.45
N LEU A 190 9.01 20.14 -14.62
CA LEU A 190 7.82 19.57 -14.01
C LEU A 190 7.46 20.32 -12.71
N PRO A 191 6.19 20.66 -12.47
CA PRO A 191 5.75 21.22 -11.20
C PRO A 191 6.20 20.34 -10.03
N SER A 192 6.64 20.92 -8.91
CA SER A 192 7.17 20.16 -7.77
C SER A 192 6.20 19.10 -7.24
N SER A 193 4.88 19.34 -7.37
CA SER A 193 3.84 18.36 -7.06
C SER A 193 3.94 17.09 -7.92
N VAL A 194 4.22 17.25 -9.22
CA VAL A 194 4.39 16.16 -10.18
C VAL A 194 5.71 15.43 -9.95
N MET A 195 6.80 16.15 -9.65
CA MET A 195 8.05 15.49 -9.26
C MET A 195 7.87 14.62 -8.01
N LEU A 196 7.19 15.15 -6.99
CA LEU A 196 6.91 14.40 -5.77
C LEU A 196 6.06 13.15 -6.01
N THR A 197 5.08 13.20 -6.93
CA THR A 197 4.29 12.01 -7.28
C THR A 197 5.12 11.00 -8.05
N ILE A 198 5.96 11.44 -9.00
CA ILE A 198 6.89 10.58 -9.73
C ILE A 198 7.83 9.86 -8.76
N THR A 199 8.46 10.57 -7.83
CA THR A 199 9.35 9.96 -6.83
C THR A 199 8.60 8.95 -5.96
N LYS A 200 7.39 9.27 -5.51
CA LYS A 200 6.57 8.33 -4.72
C LYS A 200 6.24 7.07 -5.50
N LEU A 201 5.87 7.21 -6.76
CA LEU A 201 5.58 6.06 -7.63
C LEU A 201 6.83 5.22 -7.86
N HIS A 202 7.98 5.84 -8.11
CA HIS A 202 9.25 5.14 -8.25
C HIS A 202 9.57 4.28 -7.03
N CYS A 203 9.53 4.87 -5.82
CA CYS A 203 9.78 4.13 -4.58
C CYS A 203 8.75 3.00 -4.35
N LEU A 204 7.50 3.20 -4.75
CA LEU A 204 6.48 2.15 -4.65
C LEU A 204 6.78 1.00 -5.61
N VAL A 205 7.19 1.29 -6.84
CA VAL A 205 7.58 0.29 -7.84
C VAL A 205 8.78 -0.51 -7.36
N GLU A 206 9.85 0.15 -6.90
CA GLU A 206 11.04 -0.52 -6.36
C GLU A 206 10.69 -1.44 -5.19
N ARG A 207 9.92 -0.96 -4.22
CA ARG A 207 9.49 -1.77 -3.08
C ARG A 207 8.63 -2.97 -3.49
N LYS A 208 7.82 -2.82 -4.53
CA LYS A 208 7.01 -3.92 -5.08
C LYS A 208 7.89 -4.94 -5.77
N GLN A 209 8.89 -4.48 -6.52
CA GLN A 209 9.87 -5.33 -7.20
C GLN A 209 10.69 -6.17 -6.19
N GLU A 210 11.23 -5.55 -5.14
CA GLU A 210 11.94 -6.27 -4.06
C GLU A 210 11.08 -7.35 -3.42
N LYS A 211 9.79 -7.07 -3.21
CA LYS A 211 8.85 -8.03 -2.62
C LYS A 211 8.59 -9.21 -3.55
N ILE A 212 8.49 -8.98 -4.86
CA ILE A 212 8.32 -10.04 -5.86
C ILE A 212 9.56 -10.94 -5.83
N GLU A 213 10.77 -10.38 -5.90
CA GLU A 213 12.02 -11.13 -5.87
C GLU A 213 12.17 -11.97 -4.59
N ALA A 214 11.80 -11.41 -3.43
CA ALA A 214 11.81 -12.14 -2.17
C ALA A 214 10.84 -13.34 -2.19
N LEU A 215 9.64 -13.16 -2.72
CA LEU A 215 8.65 -14.24 -2.85
C LEU A 215 9.08 -15.30 -3.86
N GLU A 216 9.69 -14.91 -4.99
CA GLU A 216 10.24 -15.86 -5.95
C GLU A 216 11.39 -16.67 -5.36
N LYS A 217 12.29 -16.04 -4.61
CA LYS A 217 13.37 -16.75 -3.90
C LYS A 217 12.79 -17.75 -2.91
N GLN A 218 11.76 -17.37 -2.16
CA GLN A 218 11.07 -18.29 -1.25
C GLN A 218 10.42 -19.45 -2.00
N SER A 219 9.77 -19.19 -3.15
CA SER A 219 9.21 -20.22 -4.01
C SER A 219 10.28 -21.20 -4.48
N ARG A 220 11.40 -20.70 -5.03
CA ARG A 220 12.54 -21.52 -5.46
C ARG A 220 13.09 -22.39 -4.33
N GLN A 221 13.24 -21.84 -3.12
CA GLN A 221 13.68 -22.59 -1.94
C GLN A 221 12.71 -23.72 -1.55
N LEU A 222 11.41 -23.44 -1.54
CA LEU A 222 10.39 -24.44 -1.24
C LEU A 222 10.36 -25.54 -2.30
N TRP A 223 10.47 -25.18 -3.58
CA TRP A 223 10.59 -26.14 -4.68
C TRP A 223 11.83 -27.03 -4.53
N SER A 224 13.01 -26.46 -4.27
CA SER A 224 14.24 -27.24 -4.03
C SER A 224 14.13 -28.16 -2.81
N SER A 225 13.50 -27.71 -1.72
CA SER A 225 13.26 -28.53 -0.53
C SER A 225 12.30 -29.68 -0.81
N CYS A 226 11.25 -29.44 -1.61
CA CYS A 226 10.27 -30.45 -1.99
C CYS A 226 10.92 -31.54 -2.85
N ILE A 227 11.73 -31.15 -3.84
CA ILE A 227 12.49 -32.08 -4.68
C ILE A 227 13.45 -32.92 -3.84
N ARG A 228 14.21 -32.31 -2.91
CA ARG A 228 15.15 -33.02 -2.05
C ARG A 228 14.47 -34.06 -1.14
N LEU A 229 13.27 -33.78 -0.67
CA LEU A 229 12.48 -34.74 0.14
C LEU A 229 11.81 -35.84 -0.70
N LYS A 230 11.74 -35.68 -2.02
CA LYS A 230 11.13 -36.63 -2.95
C LYS A 230 12.14 -37.60 -3.58
N VAL A 231 13.45 -37.38 -3.41
CA VAL A 231 14.48 -38.36 -3.75
C VAL A 231 14.62 -39.32 -2.57
N PRO A 232 14.06 -40.55 -2.63
CA PRO A 232 14.36 -41.54 -1.62
C PRO A 232 15.87 -41.85 -1.67
N GLU A 233 16.56 -41.69 -0.55
CA GLU A 233 17.86 -42.31 -0.32
C GLU A 233 17.68 -43.83 -0.36
N GLY A 234 17.69 -44.39 -1.57
CA GLY A 234 17.51 -45.81 -1.81
C GLY A 234 18.40 -46.22 -2.97
N LEU A 235 19.67 -46.47 -2.67
CA LEU A 235 20.59 -47.37 -3.38
C LEU A 235 21.97 -47.29 -2.69
N ALA A 236 22.05 -47.87 -1.50
CA ALA A 236 23.31 -48.29 -0.89
C ALA A 236 23.15 -49.75 -0.43
N GLU A 237 22.75 -50.63 -1.35
CA GLU A 237 23.02 -52.06 -1.24
C GLU A 237 24.01 -52.43 -2.35
N GLY A 238 25.17 -52.96 -1.96
CA GLY A 238 26.13 -53.49 -2.92
C GLY A 238 27.54 -53.55 -2.38
N GLY A 239 27.87 -54.63 -1.67
CA GLY A 239 29.24 -55.17 -1.68
C GLY A 239 29.97 -55.21 -0.35
N ALA A 240 29.75 -56.27 0.42
CA ALA A 240 30.79 -56.90 1.23
C ALA A 240 30.33 -58.31 1.66
N MET A 241 30.40 -59.26 0.72
CA MET A 241 30.60 -60.67 1.06
C MET A 241 31.96 -61.07 0.50
N LEU A 242 32.96 -61.11 1.39
CA LEU A 242 34.16 -61.95 1.35
C LEU A 242 34.44 -62.40 2.78
#